data_AF-A0AAW2M1W6-F1
#
_entry.id   AF-A0AAW2M1W6-F1
#
_cell.length_a   1.000
_cell.length_b   1.000
_cell.length_c   1.000
_cell.angle_alpha   90.00
_cell.angle_beta   90.00
_cell.angle_gamma   90.00
#
_symmetry.space_group_name_H-M   'P 1'
#
loop_
_entity.id
_entity.type
_entity.pdbx_description
1 polymer ?
#
loop_
_entity_poly.entity_id
_entity_poly.type
_entity_poly.pdbx_seq_one_letter_code
_entity_poly.pdbx_strand_id
1 'polypeptide(L)'
;MYHSTAILLRDGRILVSGSNPHAYYNFTGVDFPTDLTMETFSPDYLDPRLVRVRPVIVSPASHSQIGYGQQLVINFKAQGRINRGLITVTMVAPPFTTHSFSMNQRLLVLTNSTGISASVISLGGSNYQVRAMTPDSNILAPPGYYLLFVVYREVPSQGIWVQIK
;
A
#
# COMPACT_ATOMS: atom_id res chain seq x y z
N MET A 1 11.96 -15.48 -12.89
CA MET A 1 11.99 -16.62 -13.84
C MET A 1 10.57 -17.17 -13.99
N TYR A 2 10.32 -18.19 -14.82
CA TYR A 2 9.00 -18.81 -14.86
C TYR A 2 8.58 -19.32 -13.46
N HIS A 3 7.29 -19.27 -13.14
CA HIS A 3 6.71 -19.57 -11.82
C HIS A 3 7.20 -18.71 -10.64
N SER A 4 7.84 -17.56 -10.88
CA SER A 4 8.09 -16.58 -9.81
C SER A 4 6.90 -15.66 -9.57
N THR A 5 6.82 -15.08 -8.38
CA THR A 5 5.77 -14.15 -7.95
C THR A 5 6.33 -12.98 -7.14
N ALA A 6 5.62 -11.84 -7.17
CA ALA A 6 5.92 -10.69 -6.31
C ALA A 6 4.63 -10.00 -5.83
N ILE A 7 4.57 -9.62 -4.55
CA ILE A 7 3.43 -8.88 -3.97
C ILE A 7 3.87 -7.77 -3.01
N LEU A 8 3.09 -6.69 -2.95
CA LEU A 8 3.24 -5.63 -1.95
C LEU A 8 2.75 -6.12 -0.57
N LEU A 9 3.58 -5.94 0.46
CA LEU A 9 3.23 -6.17 1.85
C LEU A 9 2.74 -4.88 2.53
N ARG A 10 1.99 -5.05 3.62
CA ARG A 10 1.45 -3.94 4.42
C ARG A 10 2.51 -2.99 4.97
N ASP A 11 3.71 -3.49 5.24
CA ASP A 11 4.81 -2.68 5.76
C ASP A 11 5.60 -1.95 4.66
N GLY A 12 5.15 -2.03 3.40
CA GLY A 12 5.80 -1.39 2.25
C GLY A 12 6.91 -2.24 1.63
N ARG A 13 7.21 -3.43 2.14
CA ARG A 13 8.17 -4.33 1.46
C ARG A 13 7.50 -5.04 0.30
N ILE A 14 8.32 -5.57 -0.62
CA ILE A 14 7.86 -6.46 -1.69
C ILE A 14 8.30 -7.87 -1.35
N LEU A 15 7.35 -8.79 -1.19
CA LEU A 15 7.65 -10.21 -1.07
C LEU A 15 7.94 -10.76 -2.47
N VAL A 16 9.05 -11.46 -2.63
CA VAL A 16 9.46 -12.16 -3.86
C VAL A 16 9.63 -13.63 -3.52
N SER A 17 9.09 -14.51 -4.35
CA SER A 17 9.18 -15.95 -4.13
C SER A 17 9.02 -16.76 -5.41
N GLY A 18 9.59 -17.96 -5.39
CA GLY A 18 9.38 -18.98 -6.39
C GLY A 18 10.29 -18.80 -7.60
N SER A 19 10.61 -19.92 -8.23
CA SER A 19 11.18 -20.01 -9.57
C SER A 19 11.11 -21.48 -9.94
N ASN A 20 10.44 -21.83 -11.03
CA ASN A 20 10.50 -23.18 -11.56
C ASN A 20 10.27 -23.19 -13.07
N PRO A 21 11.33 -23.13 -13.88
CA PRO A 21 11.21 -23.22 -15.33
C PRO A 21 11.05 -24.66 -15.85
N HIS A 22 10.92 -25.66 -14.96
CA HIS A 22 10.93 -27.09 -15.31
C HIS A 22 9.56 -27.75 -15.12
N ALA A 23 9.35 -28.89 -15.78
CA ALA A 23 8.12 -29.68 -15.65
C ALA A 23 7.92 -30.28 -14.24
N TYR A 24 9.01 -30.59 -13.56
CA TYR A 24 9.05 -31.09 -12.18
C TYR A 24 10.01 -30.25 -11.35
N TYR A 25 10.02 -30.43 -10.03
CA TYR A 25 11.06 -29.82 -9.21
C TYR A 25 12.43 -30.41 -9.53
N ASN A 26 13.36 -29.54 -9.91
CA ASN A 26 14.72 -29.91 -10.23
C ASN A 26 15.70 -28.94 -9.58
N PHE A 27 16.46 -29.45 -8.60
CA PHE A 27 17.34 -28.64 -7.75
C PHE A 27 18.81 -28.69 -8.17
N THR A 28 19.21 -29.61 -9.06
CA THR A 28 20.62 -29.88 -9.35
C THR A 28 20.84 -30.20 -10.82
N GLY A 29 22.00 -29.83 -11.38
CA GLY A 29 22.38 -30.18 -12.75
C GLY A 29 21.58 -29.43 -13.83
N VAL A 30 21.04 -28.26 -13.50
CA VAL A 30 20.32 -27.35 -14.43
C VAL A 30 20.74 -25.90 -14.17
N ASP A 31 20.68 -25.05 -15.20
CA ASP A 31 21.10 -23.64 -15.11
C ASP A 31 20.24 -22.81 -14.15
N PHE A 32 18.94 -23.14 -14.06
CA PHE A 32 17.98 -22.45 -13.20
C PHE A 32 17.24 -23.44 -12.31
N PRO A 33 17.83 -23.85 -11.17
CA PRO A 33 17.20 -24.76 -10.23
C PRO A 33 15.84 -24.22 -9.74
N THR A 34 14.96 -25.14 -9.33
CA THR A 34 13.74 -24.78 -8.60
C THR A 34 14.11 -24.02 -7.33
N ASP A 35 13.50 -22.85 -7.13
CA ASP A 35 13.67 -22.01 -5.96
C ASP A 35 12.38 -21.98 -5.15
N LEU A 36 12.48 -22.41 -3.89
CA LEU A 36 11.37 -22.42 -2.92
C LEU A 36 11.56 -21.37 -1.83
N THR A 37 12.59 -20.53 -1.94
CA THR A 37 12.87 -19.48 -0.97
C THR A 37 11.86 -18.33 -1.07
N MET A 38 11.85 -17.52 -0.02
CA MET A 38 11.04 -16.32 0.09
C MET A 38 11.94 -15.20 0.60
N GLU A 39 11.97 -14.09 -0.14
CA GLU A 39 12.75 -12.93 0.22
C GLU A 39 11.86 -11.69 0.23
N THR A 40 12.24 -10.69 1.03
CA THR A 40 11.56 -9.38 0.99
C THR A 40 12.52 -8.31 0.51
N PHE A 41 12.18 -7.66 -0.58
CA PHE A 41 12.86 -6.44 -1.01
C PHE A 41 12.36 -5.26 -0.17
N SER A 42 13.30 -4.47 0.36
CA SER A 42 13.04 -3.26 1.14
C SER A 42 13.41 -2.03 0.30
N PRO A 43 12.44 -1.31 -0.29
CA PRO A 43 12.71 -0.14 -1.12
C PRO A 43 13.32 1.03 -0.33
N ASP A 44 13.93 1.98 -1.03
CA ASP A 44 14.61 3.14 -0.44
C ASP A 44 13.73 3.99 0.48
N TYR A 45 12.41 4.03 0.23
CA TYR A 45 11.46 4.72 1.11
C TYR A 45 11.32 4.08 2.51
N LEU A 46 11.89 2.90 2.74
CA LEU A 46 11.98 2.24 4.05
C LEU A 46 13.33 2.45 4.75
N ASP A 47 14.20 3.32 4.23
CA ASP A 47 15.48 3.64 4.86
C ASP A 47 15.28 4.01 6.35
N PRO A 48 16.04 3.41 7.28
CA PRO A 48 15.93 3.70 8.71
C PRO A 48 16.03 5.19 9.07
N ARG A 49 16.73 5.99 8.27
CA ARG A 49 16.84 7.45 8.43
C ARG A 49 15.49 8.17 8.24
N LEU A 50 14.56 7.57 7.51
CA LEU A 50 13.23 8.11 7.22
C LEU A 50 12.18 7.70 8.27
N VAL A 51 12.53 6.84 9.25
CA VAL A 51 11.58 6.32 10.25
C VAL A 51 10.81 7.41 11.01
N ARG A 52 11.45 8.56 11.26
CA ARG A 52 10.83 9.68 11.99
C ARG A 52 9.72 10.35 11.19
N VAL A 53 9.88 10.44 9.88
CA VAL A 53 8.91 11.10 8.98
C VAL A 53 7.85 10.15 8.46
N ARG A 54 8.05 8.83 8.65
CA ARG A 54 7.10 7.80 8.24
C ARG A 54 5.76 7.97 8.98
N PRO A 55 4.65 8.19 8.25
CA PRO A 55 3.35 8.33 8.89
C PRO A 55 2.90 7.03 9.58
N VAL A 56 2.16 7.17 10.68
CA VAL A 56 1.52 6.05 11.38
C VAL A 56 0.03 6.33 11.48
N ILE A 57 -0.79 5.54 10.80
CA ILE A 57 -2.24 5.66 10.86
C ILE A 57 -2.72 5.29 12.26
N VAL A 58 -3.46 6.18 12.90
CA VAL A 58 -4.07 6.00 14.23
C VAL A 58 -5.54 5.62 14.09
N SER A 59 -6.26 6.25 13.15
CA SER A 59 -7.63 5.91 12.80
C SER A 59 -7.88 6.18 11.32
N PRO A 60 -8.78 5.45 10.64
CA PRO A 60 -9.63 4.37 11.18
C PRO A 60 -8.84 3.11 11.56
N ALA A 61 -9.47 2.20 12.30
CA ALA A 61 -8.86 0.91 12.63
C ALA A 61 -8.73 0.03 11.38
N SER A 62 -7.76 -0.89 11.34
CA SER A 62 -7.69 -1.90 10.29
C SER A 62 -9.00 -2.71 10.24
N HIS A 63 -9.41 -3.12 9.05
CA HIS A 63 -10.69 -3.77 8.72
C HIS A 63 -11.94 -2.88 8.82
N SER A 64 -11.76 -1.55 8.89
CA SER A 64 -12.89 -0.63 8.83
C SER A 64 -13.62 -0.69 7.48
N GLN A 65 -14.94 -0.55 7.51
CA GLN A 65 -15.78 -0.49 6.32
C GLN A 65 -15.95 0.96 5.86
N ILE A 66 -15.87 1.18 4.55
CA ILE A 66 -16.02 2.49 3.91
C ILE A 66 -17.01 2.37 2.74
N GLY A 67 -17.83 3.40 2.50
CA GLY A 67 -18.70 3.48 1.33
C GLY A 67 -18.08 4.26 0.18
N TYR A 68 -18.73 4.24 -0.98
CA TYR A 68 -18.34 5.05 -2.16
C TYR A 68 -18.71 6.53 -2.02
N GLY A 69 -17.90 7.41 -2.59
CA GLY A 69 -18.16 8.86 -2.66
C GLY A 69 -18.27 9.55 -1.29
N GLN A 70 -17.72 8.94 -0.24
CA GLN A 70 -17.80 9.43 1.14
C GLN A 70 -16.50 10.12 1.55
N GLN A 71 -16.59 11.08 2.46
CA GLN A 71 -15.41 11.66 3.08
C GLN A 71 -14.82 10.69 4.11
N LEU A 72 -13.62 10.18 3.83
CA LEU A 72 -12.80 9.41 4.74
C LEU A 72 -11.90 10.34 5.56
N VAL A 73 -12.04 10.25 6.88
CA VAL A 73 -11.21 11.00 7.84
C VAL A 73 -10.16 10.06 8.42
N ILE A 74 -8.88 10.38 8.22
CA ILE A 74 -7.75 9.58 8.69
C ILE A 74 -6.93 10.42 9.65
N ASN A 75 -6.78 9.96 10.88
CA ASN A 75 -5.85 10.56 11.83
C ASN A 75 -4.55 9.77 11.78
N PHE A 76 -3.42 10.46 11.71
CA PHE A 76 -2.11 9.85 11.67
C PHE A 76 -1.09 10.65 12.47
N LYS A 77 0.01 9.99 12.83
CA LYS A 77 1.16 10.59 13.48
C LYS A 77 2.35 10.65 12.53
N ALA A 78 3.10 11.75 12.56
CA ALA A 78 4.40 11.86 11.90
C ALA A 78 5.28 12.82 12.73
N GLN A 79 6.57 12.48 12.94
CA GLN A 79 7.44 13.36 13.71
C GLN A 79 7.94 14.53 12.87
N GLY A 80 8.09 15.69 13.51
CA GLY A 80 8.56 16.91 12.87
C GLY A 80 7.45 17.69 12.15
N ARG A 81 7.84 18.84 11.60
CA ARG A 81 6.95 19.71 10.83
C ARG A 81 6.82 19.18 9.42
N ILE A 82 5.73 18.47 9.13
CA ILE A 82 5.50 17.91 7.78
C ILE A 82 5.01 19.00 6.83
N ASN A 83 5.48 18.97 5.58
CA ASN A 83 4.85 19.74 4.52
C ASN A 83 3.54 19.03 4.11
N ARG A 84 2.42 19.61 4.54
CA ARG A 84 1.06 19.10 4.30
C ARG A 84 0.72 18.92 2.81
N GLY A 85 1.31 19.73 1.93
CA GLY A 85 1.12 19.60 0.48
C GLY A 85 1.81 18.40 -0.15
N LEU A 86 2.64 17.68 0.62
CA LEU A 86 3.35 16.46 0.19
C LEU A 86 2.76 15.18 0.79
N ILE A 87 1.54 15.27 1.34
CA ILE A 87 0.78 14.13 1.84
C ILE A 87 -0.15 13.63 0.74
N THR A 88 -0.11 12.33 0.49
CA THR A 88 -1.10 11.64 -0.33
C THR A 88 -1.71 10.49 0.45
N VAL A 89 -2.95 10.15 0.09
CA VAL A 89 -3.66 8.99 0.62
C VAL A 89 -3.89 8.04 -0.53
N THR A 90 -3.52 6.77 -0.36
CA THR A 90 -3.66 5.77 -1.42
C THR A 90 -4.38 4.53 -0.93
N MET A 91 -5.14 3.91 -1.82
CA MET A 91 -5.73 2.57 -1.63
C MET A 91 -5.14 1.62 -2.68
N VAL A 92 -4.58 0.50 -2.24
CA VAL A 92 -4.03 -0.55 -3.12
C VAL A 92 -4.91 -1.78 -3.04
N ALA A 93 -5.41 -2.27 -4.18
CA ALA A 93 -6.01 -3.60 -4.24
C ALA A 93 -4.89 -4.65 -4.27
N PRO A 94 -4.83 -5.57 -3.31
CA PRO A 94 -3.84 -6.64 -3.31
C PRO A 94 -4.09 -7.59 -4.50
N PRO A 95 -3.04 -8.01 -5.23
CA PRO A 95 -3.21 -8.95 -6.31
C PRO A 95 -3.32 -10.40 -5.85
N PHE A 96 -3.93 -11.23 -6.70
CA PHE A 96 -3.54 -12.63 -6.84
C PHE A 96 -2.51 -12.71 -7.97
N THR A 97 -1.29 -13.17 -7.66
CA THR A 97 -0.18 -13.16 -8.62
C THR A 97 0.27 -14.57 -8.99
N THR A 98 0.40 -14.84 -10.29
CA THR A 98 0.96 -16.09 -10.81
C THR A 98 1.39 -15.90 -12.27
N HIS A 99 2.39 -16.64 -12.75
CA HIS A 99 2.81 -16.62 -14.16
C HIS A 99 3.01 -15.21 -14.73
N SER A 100 3.65 -14.33 -13.96
CA SER A 100 3.87 -12.92 -14.29
C SER A 100 2.59 -12.09 -14.48
N PHE A 101 1.45 -12.58 -13.97
CA PHE A 101 0.16 -11.91 -14.04
C PHE A 101 -0.34 -11.57 -12.64
N SER A 102 -0.49 -10.27 -12.35
CA SER A 102 -0.98 -9.75 -11.07
C SER A 102 -2.44 -9.32 -11.21
N MET A 103 -3.35 -10.27 -11.00
CA MET A 103 -4.79 -10.08 -11.16
C MET A 103 -5.29 -9.03 -10.17
N ASN A 104 -6.06 -8.06 -10.66
CA ASN A 104 -6.73 -7.01 -9.88
C ASN A 104 -5.85 -5.96 -9.20
N GLN A 105 -4.51 -6.00 -9.33
CA GLN A 105 -3.65 -4.96 -8.75
C GLN A 105 -4.01 -3.59 -9.31
N ARG A 106 -4.33 -2.65 -8.43
CA ARG A 106 -4.56 -1.24 -8.79
C ARG A 106 -4.17 -0.34 -7.64
N LEU A 107 -3.69 0.86 -7.98
CA LEU A 107 -3.42 1.94 -7.05
C LEU A 107 -4.46 3.04 -7.30
N LEU A 108 -5.17 3.41 -6.25
CA LEU A 108 -6.10 4.53 -6.23
C LEU A 108 -5.48 5.64 -5.39
N VAL A 109 -5.35 6.83 -5.95
CA VAL A 109 -4.92 8.02 -5.20
C VAL A 109 -6.17 8.79 -4.81
N LEU A 110 -6.41 8.94 -3.52
CA LEU A 110 -7.61 9.60 -3.02
C LEU A 110 -7.40 11.12 -2.96
N THR A 111 -8.34 11.85 -3.55
CA THR A 111 -8.35 13.31 -3.62
C THR A 111 -9.32 13.90 -2.60
N ASN A 112 -9.33 15.21 -2.43
CA ASN A 112 -10.41 15.90 -1.73
C ASN A 112 -11.64 16.07 -2.64
N SER A 113 -12.71 16.70 -2.13
CA SER A 113 -13.96 16.93 -2.87
C SER A 113 -13.83 17.88 -4.07
N THR A 114 -12.72 18.61 -4.20
CA THR A 114 -12.45 19.49 -5.34
C THR A 114 -11.49 18.84 -6.35
N GLY A 115 -11.20 17.54 -6.22
CA GLY A 115 -10.29 16.80 -7.11
C GLY A 115 -8.80 17.15 -6.92
N ILE A 116 -8.44 17.86 -5.86
CA ILE A 116 -7.06 18.23 -5.50
C ILE A 116 -6.53 17.22 -4.47
N SER A 117 -5.23 17.23 -4.19
CA SER A 117 -4.61 16.48 -3.08
C SER A 117 -5.42 16.57 -1.78
N ALA A 118 -5.42 15.49 -1.01
CA ALA A 118 -6.16 15.37 0.23
C ALA A 118 -5.88 16.54 1.19
N SER A 119 -6.91 16.98 1.92
CA SER A 119 -6.79 18.14 2.82
C SER A 119 -6.22 17.72 4.16
N VAL A 120 -5.11 18.35 4.59
CA VAL A 120 -4.41 17.99 5.82
C VAL A 120 -4.42 19.14 6.82
N ILE A 121 -4.79 18.85 8.07
CA ILE A 121 -4.73 19.76 9.21
C ILE A 121 -3.81 19.20 10.30
N SER A 122 -3.19 20.09 11.08
CA SER A 122 -2.47 19.70 12.29
C SER A 122 -3.42 19.69 13.47
N LEU A 123 -3.33 18.66 14.31
CA LEU A 123 -4.07 18.54 15.56
C LEU A 123 -3.19 18.88 16.78
N GLY A 124 -2.00 19.45 16.55
CA GLY A 124 -1.00 19.73 17.59
C GLY A 124 -0.01 18.59 17.81
N GLY A 125 1.22 18.97 18.17
CA GLY A 125 2.33 18.04 18.32
C GLY A 125 2.64 17.30 17.02
N SER A 126 2.72 15.97 17.09
CA SER A 126 2.95 15.07 15.95
C SER A 126 1.67 14.50 15.34
N ASN A 127 0.49 15.03 15.71
CA ASN A 127 -0.80 14.52 15.29
C ASN A 127 -1.36 15.33 14.11
N TYR A 128 -1.87 14.63 13.11
CA TYR A 128 -2.42 15.20 11.90
C TYR A 128 -3.72 14.48 11.52
N GLN A 129 -4.57 15.19 10.80
CA GLN A 129 -5.77 14.63 10.19
C GLN A 129 -5.74 14.93 8.70
N VAL A 130 -5.98 13.91 7.89
CA VAL A 130 -6.20 14.05 6.45
C VAL A 130 -7.63 13.66 6.11
N ARG A 131 -8.27 14.46 5.25
CA ARG A 131 -9.60 14.20 4.69
C ARG A 131 -9.45 13.94 3.20
N ALA A 132 -9.90 12.76 2.79
CA ALA A 132 -9.92 12.33 1.40
C ALA A 132 -11.30 11.78 1.05
N MET A 133 -11.66 11.78 -0.23
CA MET A 133 -12.87 11.17 -0.74
C MET A 133 -12.55 9.72 -1.11
N THR A 134 -13.38 8.79 -0.67
CA THR A 134 -13.35 7.43 -1.18
C THR A 134 -13.73 7.42 -2.67
N PRO A 135 -13.33 6.38 -3.42
CA PRO A 135 -13.73 6.24 -4.82
C PRO A 135 -15.24 6.41 -4.99
N ASP A 136 -15.66 7.07 -6.05
CA ASP A 136 -17.07 7.38 -6.36
C ASP A 136 -17.82 6.20 -6.98
N SER A 137 -17.09 5.22 -7.51
CA SER A 137 -17.63 4.16 -8.35
C SER A 137 -16.96 2.80 -8.10
N ASN A 138 -17.78 1.75 -8.15
CA ASN A 138 -17.33 0.36 -8.13
C ASN A 138 -16.55 -0.07 -9.39
N ILE A 139 -16.58 0.74 -10.45
CA ILE A 139 -15.76 0.53 -11.65
C ILE A 139 -14.30 0.85 -11.32
N LEU A 140 -14.07 1.98 -10.65
CA LEU A 140 -12.72 2.39 -10.23
C LEU A 140 -12.21 1.48 -9.12
N ALA A 141 -13.05 1.20 -8.13
CA ALA A 141 -12.72 0.40 -6.97
C ALA A 141 -13.77 -0.69 -6.72
N PRO A 142 -13.69 -1.87 -7.36
CA PRO A 142 -14.59 -2.98 -7.09
C PRO A 142 -14.70 -3.31 -5.59
N PRO A 143 -15.87 -3.74 -5.09
CA PRO A 143 -16.05 -4.09 -3.69
C PRO A 143 -15.02 -5.12 -3.22
N GLY A 144 -14.43 -4.91 -2.06
CA GLY A 144 -13.36 -5.77 -1.58
C GLY A 144 -12.45 -5.11 -0.56
N TYR A 145 -11.37 -5.82 -0.23
CA TYR A 145 -10.35 -5.33 0.71
C TYR A 145 -9.25 -4.59 -0.03
N TYR A 146 -8.87 -3.45 0.52
CA TYR A 146 -7.80 -2.59 0.04
C TYR A 146 -6.84 -2.27 1.17
N LEU A 147 -5.57 -2.06 0.82
CA LEU A 147 -4.58 -1.50 1.72
C LEU A 147 -4.61 0.03 1.60
N LEU A 148 -4.98 0.70 2.69
CA LEU A 148 -4.96 2.16 2.80
C LEU A 148 -3.62 2.62 3.39
N PHE A 149 -2.98 3.57 2.73
CA PHE A 149 -1.74 4.20 3.15
C PHE A 149 -1.88 5.71 3.26
N VAL A 150 -1.15 6.30 4.21
CA VAL A 150 -0.80 7.73 4.18
C VAL A 150 0.67 7.81 3.79
N VAL A 151 0.97 8.58 2.75
CA VAL A 151 2.33 8.71 2.20
C VAL A 151 2.80 10.15 2.40
N TYR A 152 4.01 10.33 2.93
CA TYR A 152 4.65 11.63 3.07
C TYR A 152 5.99 11.63 2.32
N ARG A 153 6.13 12.46 1.29
CA ARG A 153 7.37 12.51 0.46
C ARG A 153 7.82 11.10 0.03
N GLU A 154 6.90 10.33 -0.55
CA GLU A 154 7.12 8.95 -1.00
C GLU A 154 7.33 7.91 0.12
N VAL A 155 7.37 8.30 1.38
CA VAL A 155 7.47 7.40 2.53
C VAL A 155 6.07 6.93 2.96
N PRO A 156 5.68 5.67 2.69
CA PRO A 156 4.36 5.18 3.05
C PRO A 156 4.30 4.80 4.53
N SER A 157 3.14 4.98 5.14
CA SER A 157 2.83 4.37 6.43
C SER A 157 2.92 2.84 6.37
N GLN A 158 2.79 2.17 7.51
CA GLN A 158 2.25 0.82 7.45
C GLN A 158 0.79 0.91 6.97
N GLY A 159 0.42 0.10 5.98
CA GLY A 159 -0.92 0.05 5.44
C GLY A 159 -1.89 -0.59 6.43
N ILE A 160 -3.14 -0.14 6.42
CA ILE A 160 -4.25 -0.79 7.12
C ILE A 160 -5.21 -1.40 6.12
N TRP A 161 -5.88 -2.49 6.49
CA TRP A 161 -6.97 -3.01 5.68
C TRP A 161 -8.19 -2.10 5.80
N VAL A 162 -8.85 -1.83 4.70
CA VAL A 162 -10.21 -1.26 4.65
C VAL A 162 -11.04 -2.09 3.69
N GLN A 163 -12.34 -2.19 3.94
CA GLN A 163 -13.27 -2.86 3.02
C GLN A 163 -14.19 -1.82 2.41
N ILE A 164 -14.18 -1.71 1.08
CA ILE A 164 -15.16 -0.89 0.36
C ILE A 164 -16.39 -1.75 0.02
N LYS A 165 -17.58 -1.20 0.27
CA LYS A 165 -18.88 -1.84 0.01
C LYS A 165 -19.82 -0.89 -0.72
#